data_AF-A0AAD3GYN9-F1
#
_entry.id   AF-A0AAD3GYN9-F1
#
_cell.length_a   1.000
_cell.length_b   1.000
_cell.length_c   1.000
_cell.angle_alpha   90.00
_cell.angle_beta   90.00
_cell.angle_gamma   90.00
#
_symmetry.space_group_name_H-M   'P 1'
#
loop_
_entity.id
_entity.type
_entity.pdbx_description
1 polymer ?
#
loop_
_entity_poly.entity_id
_entity_poly.type
_entity_poly.pdbx_seq_one_letter_code
_entity_poly.pdbx_strand_id
1 'polypeptide(L)'
;MDVTLDVIVQFVRNGLCCVKDLNLLPDTDLWDPAFTAKFYTLPGPYLSQTTPLEVLICIAQLYAAVTGAVQGWKMLFNSGLYKLLRLNRVAVALADLNAKKDDKKKEDEVTVAGRKIVTASIMEEADNALRETFVGLAIFLIAITFIWLAANSLHITEAKWIGGVPGLIHAIEIAEFGLFPILYYMYKDAKKAFKTADIFIEKKGKYLSRKNDEKLKNEWLSYSNYTMIVNPDFEPFWSEGAKTNADRDAEAKMLEKAVEGVEADLKKVNAKDYVLVDEAKGDEIDVSVKTTRMEGYRHIVYFLLNFVALYGYAMGILAYYFTEEKTQPQMVRKLMFEYSNSQADWGGNFAGDLMWTIEPLIIMFSGVVIAALAKSSKGDKKEKSD
;
A
#
# COMPACT_ATOMS: atom_id res chain seq x y z
N MET A 1 6.33 8.19 12.56
CA MET A 1 7.47 8.08 11.62
C MET A 1 7.04 8.87 10.41
N ASP A 2 7.86 9.80 9.98
CA ASP A 2 7.50 10.78 8.95
C ASP A 2 7.64 10.13 7.58
N VAL A 3 6.51 9.90 6.89
CA VAL A 3 6.45 9.32 5.54
C VAL A 3 7.39 10.08 4.58
N THR A 4 7.60 11.38 4.82
CA THR A 4 8.51 12.21 4.04
C THR A 4 9.97 11.75 4.15
N LEU A 5 10.41 11.38 5.36
CA LEU A 5 11.79 10.94 5.58
C LEU A 5 12.06 9.58 4.94
N ASP A 6 11.12 8.63 5.07
CA ASP A 6 11.25 7.30 4.45
C ASP A 6 11.41 7.40 2.93
N VAL A 7 10.59 8.25 2.30
CA VAL A 7 10.63 8.50 0.85
C VAL A 7 11.93 9.19 0.42
N ILE A 8 12.43 10.16 1.19
CA ILE A 8 13.72 10.82 0.92
C ILE A 8 14.87 9.81 1.03
N VAL A 9 14.88 8.99 2.09
CA VAL A 9 15.94 8.00 2.28
C VAL A 9 15.91 6.95 1.18
N GLN A 10 14.72 6.51 0.74
CA GLN A 10 14.59 5.61 -0.41
C GLN A 10 15.16 6.23 -1.70
N PHE A 11 14.82 7.49 -1.97
CA PHE A 11 15.37 8.22 -3.13
C PHE A 11 16.90 8.30 -3.07
N VAL A 12 17.45 8.70 -1.92
CA VAL A 12 18.90 8.83 -1.73
C VAL A 12 19.58 7.46 -1.86
N ARG A 13 19.05 6.42 -1.21
CA ARG A 13 19.63 5.06 -1.24
C ARG A 13 19.78 4.56 -2.66
N ASN A 14 18.69 4.49 -3.41
CA ASN A 14 18.68 3.90 -4.74
C ASN A 14 19.40 4.82 -5.74
N GLY A 15 19.33 6.14 -5.55
CA GLY A 15 20.07 7.10 -6.34
C GLY A 15 21.59 6.96 -6.16
N LEU A 16 22.06 6.72 -4.93
CA LEU A 16 23.48 6.43 -4.67
C LEU A 16 23.90 5.08 -5.27
N CYS A 17 23.04 4.06 -5.27
CA CYS A 17 23.30 2.82 -6.01
C CYS A 17 23.43 3.08 -7.51
N CYS A 18 22.55 3.90 -8.11
CA CYS A 18 22.67 4.29 -9.53
C CYS A 18 23.97 5.05 -9.82
N VAL A 19 24.38 5.96 -8.93
CA VAL A 19 25.67 6.69 -9.03
C VAL A 19 26.84 5.70 -9.03
N LYS A 20 26.77 4.68 -8.18
CA LYS A 20 27.76 3.61 -8.13
C LYS A 20 27.75 2.76 -9.42
N ASP A 21 26.59 2.30 -9.85
CA ASP A 21 26.46 1.42 -11.03
C ASP A 21 26.91 2.09 -12.33
N LEU A 22 26.67 3.40 -12.45
CA LEU A 22 27.09 4.22 -13.59
C LEU A 22 28.52 4.76 -13.45
N ASN A 23 29.21 4.47 -12.34
CA ASN A 23 30.54 4.97 -12.02
C ASN A 23 30.64 6.50 -12.16
N LEU A 24 29.65 7.23 -11.63
CA LEU A 24 29.63 8.69 -11.68
C LEU A 24 30.53 9.28 -10.60
N LEU A 25 31.22 10.37 -10.94
CA LEU A 25 32.16 11.08 -10.06
C LEU A 25 33.36 10.24 -9.57
N PRO A 26 34.00 9.40 -10.41
CA PRO A 26 35.01 8.44 -9.98
C PRO A 26 36.27 9.10 -9.40
N ASP A 27 36.58 10.33 -9.80
CA ASP A 27 37.77 11.08 -9.38
C ASP A 27 37.61 11.79 -8.02
N THR A 28 36.57 11.46 -7.26
CA THR A 28 36.26 12.11 -5.97
C THR A 28 36.60 11.21 -4.78
N ASP A 29 36.77 11.82 -3.60
CA ASP A 29 37.00 11.10 -2.34
C ASP A 29 35.88 10.08 -2.02
N LEU A 30 34.70 10.20 -2.64
CA LEU A 30 33.60 9.25 -2.48
C LEU A 30 33.94 7.83 -2.93
N TRP A 31 34.93 7.68 -3.81
CA TRP A 31 35.38 6.41 -4.36
C TRP A 31 36.70 5.92 -3.78
N ASP A 32 37.32 6.68 -2.87
CA ASP A 32 38.63 6.34 -2.29
C ASP A 32 38.48 5.63 -0.92
N PRO A 33 38.78 4.33 -0.81
CA PRO A 33 38.76 3.61 0.47
C PRO A 33 39.75 4.18 1.50
N ALA A 34 40.85 4.81 1.04
CA ALA A 34 41.81 5.45 1.92
C ALA A 34 41.19 6.65 2.65
N PHE A 35 40.17 7.29 2.08
CA PHE A 35 39.41 8.33 2.76
C PHE A 35 38.62 7.76 3.94
N THR A 36 37.93 6.63 3.77
CA THR A 36 37.25 5.90 4.86
C THR A 36 38.24 5.51 5.96
N ALA A 37 39.41 5.01 5.57
CA ALA A 37 40.46 4.57 6.49
C ALA A 37 41.02 5.68 7.40
N LYS A 38 40.83 6.97 7.06
CA LYS A 38 41.18 8.11 7.93
C LYS A 38 40.34 8.15 9.21
N PHE A 39 39.11 7.62 9.16
CA PHE A 39 38.15 7.69 10.28
C PHE A 39 38.00 6.35 11.00
N TYR A 40 38.13 5.23 10.27
CA TYR A 40 37.98 3.90 10.85
C TYR A 40 38.80 2.85 10.09
N THR A 41 39.58 2.04 10.81
CA THR A 41 40.35 0.95 10.21
C THR A 41 39.50 -0.32 10.15
N LEU A 42 39.00 -0.64 8.96
CA LEU A 42 38.23 -1.86 8.73
C LEU A 42 39.15 -3.09 8.57
N PRO A 43 38.71 -4.29 9.02
CA PRO A 43 39.46 -5.53 8.85
C PRO A 43 39.77 -5.85 7.38
N GLY A 44 41.01 -6.21 7.08
CA GLY A 44 41.40 -6.67 5.74
C GLY A 44 40.98 -8.12 5.46
N PRO A 45 41.05 -8.57 4.18
CA PRO A 45 41.38 -7.77 3.00
C PRO A 45 40.16 -7.13 2.31
N TYR A 46 38.95 -7.51 2.70
CA TYR A 46 37.72 -7.12 1.99
C TYR A 46 37.14 -5.80 2.52
N LEU A 47 36.86 -5.71 3.83
CA LEU A 47 36.20 -4.53 4.39
C LEU A 47 37.07 -3.27 4.27
N SER A 48 38.39 -3.40 4.21
CA SER A 48 39.32 -2.29 3.96
C SER A 48 39.13 -1.59 2.60
N GLN A 49 38.33 -2.16 1.69
CA GLN A 49 38.01 -1.59 0.38
C GLN A 49 36.76 -0.71 0.41
N THR A 50 36.07 -0.61 1.56
CA THR A 50 34.82 0.16 1.67
C THR A 50 35.06 1.66 1.42
N THR A 51 34.37 2.20 0.43
CA THR A 51 34.40 3.62 0.05
C THR A 51 33.41 4.46 0.87
N PRO A 52 33.58 5.80 0.94
CA PRO A 52 32.58 6.65 1.59
C PRO A 52 31.19 6.56 0.95
N LEU A 53 31.11 6.38 -0.38
CA LEU A 53 29.84 6.15 -1.08
C LEU A 53 29.11 4.92 -0.53
N GLU A 54 29.83 3.82 -0.36
CA GLU A 54 29.28 2.56 0.16
C GLU A 54 28.86 2.65 1.63
N VAL A 55 29.57 3.44 2.44
CA VAL A 55 29.13 3.75 3.81
C VAL A 55 27.79 4.46 3.81
N LEU A 56 27.59 5.44 2.92
CA LEU A 56 26.31 6.16 2.80
C LEU A 56 25.18 5.22 2.34
N ILE A 57 25.44 4.37 1.35
CA ILE A 57 24.50 3.35 0.88
C ILE A 57 24.13 2.40 2.03
N CYS A 58 25.11 1.92 2.80
CA CYS A 58 24.91 1.04 3.95
C CYS A 58 24.00 1.68 5.01
N ILE A 59 24.26 2.94 5.39
CA ILE A 59 23.43 3.65 6.37
C ILE A 59 21.98 3.75 5.89
N ALA A 60 21.77 4.08 4.61
CA ALA A 60 20.44 4.19 4.04
C ALA A 60 19.73 2.82 3.93
N GLN A 61 20.47 1.75 3.64
CA GLN A 61 19.95 0.37 3.66
C GLN A 61 19.56 -0.07 5.08
N LEU A 62 20.37 0.22 6.11
CA LEU A 62 20.02 -0.06 7.51
C LEU A 62 18.79 0.71 7.95
N TYR A 63 18.67 1.98 7.54
CA TYR A 63 17.45 2.76 7.79
C TYR A 63 16.22 2.08 7.18
N ALA A 64 16.31 1.67 5.91
CA ALA A 64 15.23 0.96 5.23
C ALA A 64 14.88 -0.37 5.91
N ALA A 65 15.88 -1.10 6.41
CA ALA A 65 15.67 -2.34 7.15
C ALA A 65 14.84 -2.10 8.42
N VAL A 66 15.25 -1.13 9.24
CA VAL A 66 14.57 -0.83 10.52
C VAL A 66 13.18 -0.27 10.29
N THR A 67 13.05 0.75 9.44
CA THR A 67 11.77 1.42 9.18
C THR A 67 10.78 0.50 8.49
N GLY A 68 11.22 -0.22 7.44
CA GLY A 68 10.40 -1.21 6.74
C GLY A 68 9.95 -2.33 7.66
N ALA A 69 10.83 -2.86 8.53
CA ALA A 69 10.46 -3.93 9.46
C ALA A 69 9.44 -3.44 10.49
N VAL A 70 9.61 -2.23 11.02
CA VAL A 70 8.63 -1.63 11.94
C VAL A 70 7.28 -1.38 11.25
N GLN A 71 7.27 -0.92 10.01
CA GLN A 71 6.05 -0.70 9.24
C GLN A 71 5.34 -2.02 8.91
N GLY A 72 6.07 -2.99 8.36
CA GLY A 72 5.55 -4.33 8.07
C GLY A 72 4.99 -5.02 9.30
N TRP A 73 5.69 -4.93 10.43
CA TRP A 73 5.21 -5.44 11.72
C TRP A 73 3.91 -4.77 12.19
N LYS A 74 3.84 -3.44 12.12
CA LYS A 74 2.62 -2.70 12.49
C LYS A 74 1.44 -3.06 11.60
N MET A 75 1.64 -3.16 10.29
CA MET A 75 0.59 -3.57 9.35
C MET A 75 0.13 -5.00 9.65
N LEU A 76 1.07 -5.93 9.79
CA LEU A 76 0.81 -7.34 10.07
C LEU A 76 -0.03 -7.53 11.34
N PHE A 77 0.39 -6.92 12.45
CA PHE A 77 -0.25 -7.15 13.74
C PHE A 77 -1.40 -6.18 14.02
N ASN A 78 -1.19 -4.87 13.89
CA ASN A 78 -2.18 -3.88 14.33
C ASN A 78 -3.31 -3.71 13.31
N SER A 79 -2.96 -3.56 12.03
CA SER A 79 -3.94 -3.36 10.94
C SER A 79 -4.49 -4.69 10.39
N GLY A 80 -3.75 -5.78 10.57
CA GLY A 80 -4.11 -7.12 10.13
C GLY A 80 -4.68 -7.99 11.24
N LEU A 81 -3.81 -8.76 11.91
CA LEU A 81 -4.21 -9.83 12.84
C LEU A 81 -5.15 -9.35 13.96
N TYR A 82 -4.77 -8.29 14.69
CA TYR A 82 -5.57 -7.79 15.81
C TYR A 82 -6.88 -7.16 15.37
N LYS A 83 -6.90 -6.53 14.18
CA LYS A 83 -8.13 -6.03 13.57
C LYS A 83 -9.06 -7.18 13.18
N LEU A 84 -8.55 -8.28 12.61
CA LEU A 84 -9.36 -9.47 12.30
C LEU A 84 -9.98 -10.09 13.54
N LEU A 85 -9.21 -10.22 14.63
CA LEU A 85 -9.74 -10.71 15.91
C LEU A 85 -10.86 -9.84 16.45
N ARG A 86 -10.76 -8.52 16.27
CA ARG A 86 -11.81 -7.57 16.65
C ARG A 86 -13.04 -7.69 15.75
N LEU A 87 -12.86 -7.72 14.43
CA LEU A 87 -13.95 -7.86 13.48
C LEU A 87 -14.74 -9.16 13.72
N ASN A 88 -14.06 -10.25 14.09
CA ASN A 88 -14.74 -11.48 14.50
C ASN A 88 -15.61 -11.28 15.75
N ARG A 89 -15.12 -10.58 16.78
CA ARG A 89 -15.94 -10.26 17.97
C ARG A 89 -17.14 -9.39 17.62
N VAL A 90 -16.94 -8.37 16.79
CA VAL A 90 -18.02 -7.48 16.33
C VAL A 90 -19.05 -8.24 15.50
N ALA A 91 -18.62 -9.15 14.63
CA ALA A 91 -19.52 -10.01 13.84
C ALA A 91 -20.36 -10.94 14.73
N VAL A 92 -19.76 -11.53 15.77
CA VAL A 92 -20.49 -12.34 16.76
C VAL A 92 -21.50 -11.48 17.52
N ALA A 93 -21.10 -10.30 17.99
CA ALA A 93 -22.01 -9.38 18.67
C ALA A 93 -23.18 -8.93 17.77
N LEU A 94 -22.93 -8.75 16.47
CA LEU A 94 -23.98 -8.43 15.50
C LEU A 94 -24.94 -9.60 15.31
N ALA A 95 -24.44 -10.84 15.26
CA ALA A 95 -25.28 -12.03 15.18
C ALA A 95 -26.17 -12.18 16.42
N ASP A 96 -25.62 -11.96 17.62
CA ASP A 96 -26.39 -11.97 18.87
C ASP A 96 -27.46 -10.87 18.91
N LEU A 97 -27.14 -9.69 18.40
CA LEU A 97 -28.08 -8.57 18.29
C LEU A 97 -29.22 -8.86 17.29
N ASN A 98 -28.91 -9.56 16.19
CA ASN A 98 -29.92 -9.99 15.22
C ASN A 98 -30.86 -11.04 15.85
N ALA A 99 -30.29 -12.06 16.52
CA ALA A 99 -31.08 -13.09 17.19
C ALA A 99 -32.02 -12.53 18.27
N LYS A 100 -31.56 -11.56 19.08
CA LYS A 100 -32.39 -10.94 20.13
C LYS A 100 -33.58 -10.13 19.60
N LYS A 101 -33.50 -9.60 18.38
CA LYS A 101 -34.60 -8.79 17.80
C LYS A 101 -35.56 -9.61 16.94
N ASP A 102 -35.11 -10.72 16.35
CA ASP A 102 -36.01 -11.65 15.61
C ASP A 102 -37.10 -12.25 16.51
N ASP A 103 -36.84 -12.39 17.81
CA ASP A 103 -37.83 -12.81 18.81
C ASP A 103 -38.90 -11.73 19.13
N LYS A 104 -38.75 -10.49 18.61
CA LYS A 104 -39.61 -9.34 18.95
C LYS A 104 -40.09 -8.57 17.69
N LYS A 105 -41.25 -8.99 17.14
CA LYS A 105 -42.06 -8.32 16.07
C LYS A 105 -41.46 -8.32 14.65
N LYS A 106 -42.33 -8.12 13.64
CA LYS A 106 -41.97 -7.76 12.26
C LYS A 106 -41.07 -6.51 12.29
N GLU A 107 -39.78 -6.68 12.04
CA GLU A 107 -38.85 -5.56 11.85
C GLU A 107 -39.24 -4.72 10.63
N ASP A 108 -39.01 -3.41 10.69
CA ASP A 108 -39.18 -2.54 9.52
C ASP A 108 -38.06 -2.79 8.49
N GLU A 109 -38.34 -2.53 7.22
CA GLU A 109 -37.37 -2.77 6.13
C GLU A 109 -36.06 -1.97 6.32
N VAL A 110 -36.13 -0.83 7.01
CA VAL A 110 -35.00 0.06 7.25
C VAL A 110 -34.02 -0.52 8.28
N THR A 111 -34.52 -1.14 9.35
CA THR A 111 -33.72 -1.86 10.35
C THR A 111 -32.96 -3.01 9.70
N VAL A 112 -33.65 -3.80 8.87
CA VAL A 112 -33.04 -4.91 8.12
C VAL A 112 -31.96 -4.38 7.16
N ALA A 113 -32.21 -3.27 6.48
CA ALA A 113 -31.25 -2.65 5.57
C ALA A 113 -30.02 -2.08 6.30
N GLY A 114 -30.21 -1.41 7.43
CA GLY A 114 -29.12 -0.86 8.24
C GLY A 114 -28.16 -1.95 8.71
N ARG A 115 -28.71 -3.07 9.19
CA ARG A 115 -27.92 -4.26 9.55
C ARG A 115 -27.14 -4.83 8.37
N LYS A 116 -27.75 -4.93 7.18
CA LYS A 116 -27.05 -5.39 5.97
C LYS A 116 -25.87 -4.49 5.60
N ILE A 117 -26.01 -3.17 5.75
CA ILE A 117 -24.92 -2.20 5.51
C ILE A 117 -23.80 -2.40 6.53
N VAL A 118 -24.13 -2.57 7.82
CA VAL A 118 -23.13 -2.84 8.87
C VAL A 118 -22.43 -4.17 8.63
N THR A 119 -23.15 -5.24 8.29
CA THR A 119 -22.55 -6.53 7.92
C THR A 119 -21.60 -6.39 6.73
N ALA A 120 -22.02 -5.70 5.67
CA ALA A 120 -21.17 -5.46 4.49
C ALA A 120 -19.92 -4.63 4.84
N SER A 121 -20.04 -3.64 5.73
CA SER A 121 -18.91 -2.86 6.24
C SER A 121 -17.91 -3.76 7.00
N ILE A 122 -18.39 -4.64 7.89
CA ILE A 122 -17.52 -5.57 8.63
C ILE A 122 -16.80 -6.51 7.66
N MET A 123 -17.48 -7.01 6.62
CA MET A 123 -16.87 -7.88 5.61
C MET A 123 -15.80 -7.14 4.78
N GLU A 124 -16.06 -5.90 4.35
CA GLU A 124 -15.06 -5.11 3.63
C GLU A 124 -13.83 -4.79 4.50
N GLU A 125 -14.05 -4.47 5.78
CA GLU A 125 -12.95 -4.26 6.73
C GLU A 125 -12.16 -5.55 7.03
N ALA A 126 -12.82 -6.72 6.99
CA ALA A 126 -12.15 -8.01 7.15
C ALA A 126 -11.27 -8.34 5.94
N ASP A 127 -11.76 -8.10 4.72
CA ASP A 127 -10.96 -8.23 3.49
C ASP A 127 -9.75 -7.29 3.51
N ASN A 128 -9.94 -6.05 3.96
CA ASN A 128 -8.85 -5.09 4.13
C ASN A 128 -7.83 -5.58 5.17
N ALA A 129 -8.27 -6.06 6.33
CA ALA A 129 -7.36 -6.55 7.38
C ALA A 129 -6.60 -7.84 6.96
N LEU A 130 -7.24 -8.74 6.20
CA LEU A 130 -6.55 -9.89 5.60
C LEU A 130 -5.45 -9.43 4.64
N ARG A 131 -5.76 -8.48 3.76
CA ARG A 131 -4.76 -7.87 2.88
C ARG A 131 -3.61 -7.27 3.68
N GLU A 132 -3.88 -6.45 4.69
CA GLU A 132 -2.86 -5.81 5.54
C GLU A 132 -1.95 -6.83 6.22
N THR A 133 -2.49 -8.00 6.58
CA THR A 133 -1.72 -9.13 7.13
C THR A 133 -0.71 -9.63 6.10
N PHE A 134 -1.14 -9.93 4.87
CA PHE A 134 -0.26 -10.43 3.82
C PHE A 134 0.77 -9.39 3.36
N VAL A 135 0.33 -8.15 3.13
CA VAL A 135 1.21 -7.05 2.72
C VAL A 135 2.20 -6.71 3.83
N GLY A 136 1.75 -6.69 5.09
CA GLY A 136 2.63 -6.44 6.25
C GLY A 136 3.72 -7.51 6.40
N LEU A 137 3.39 -8.79 6.21
CA LEU A 137 4.37 -9.87 6.20
C LEU A 137 5.37 -9.72 5.06
N ALA A 138 4.90 -9.42 3.85
CA ALA A 138 5.76 -9.20 2.69
C ALA A 138 6.74 -8.04 2.90
N ILE A 139 6.25 -6.88 3.36
CA ILE A 139 7.07 -5.71 3.67
C ILE A 139 8.10 -6.04 4.76
N PHE A 140 7.70 -6.77 5.80
CA PHE A 140 8.61 -7.18 6.87
C PHE A 140 9.76 -8.06 6.35
N LEU A 141 9.46 -9.03 5.47
CA LEU A 141 10.46 -9.90 4.86
C LEU A 141 11.40 -9.13 3.94
N ILE A 142 10.87 -8.27 3.06
CA ILE A 142 11.67 -7.36 2.21
C ILE A 142 12.58 -6.47 3.07
N ALA A 143 12.06 -5.95 4.19
CA ALA A 143 12.83 -5.08 5.06
C ALA A 143 14.05 -5.79 5.66
N ILE A 144 13.89 -7.05 6.08
CA ILE A 144 14.99 -7.85 6.63
C ILE A 144 16.08 -8.08 5.58
N THR A 145 15.74 -8.23 4.29
CA THR A 145 16.71 -8.36 3.20
C THR A 145 17.70 -7.20 3.15
N PHE A 146 17.30 -5.99 3.52
CA PHE A 146 18.21 -4.84 3.54
C PHE A 146 19.38 -4.98 4.53
N ILE A 147 19.32 -5.91 5.50
CA ILE A 147 20.46 -6.25 6.36
C ILE A 147 21.60 -6.87 5.53
N TRP A 148 21.26 -7.78 4.59
CA TRP A 148 22.25 -8.38 3.69
C TRP A 148 22.76 -7.38 2.67
N LEU A 149 21.91 -6.48 2.18
CA LEU A 149 22.34 -5.40 1.29
C LEU A 149 23.30 -4.43 2.00
N ALA A 150 23.00 -4.04 3.24
CA ALA A 150 23.87 -3.23 4.08
C ALA A 150 25.23 -3.89 4.31
N ALA A 151 25.22 -5.18 4.63
CA ALA A 151 26.44 -5.95 4.79
C ALA A 151 27.23 -6.10 3.48
N ASN A 152 26.54 -6.22 2.34
CA ASN A 152 27.17 -6.26 1.03
C ASN A 152 27.89 -4.95 0.70
N SER A 153 27.27 -3.80 1.02
CA SER A 153 27.91 -2.49 0.85
C SER A 153 29.22 -2.35 1.65
N LEU A 154 29.38 -3.10 2.74
CA LEU A 154 30.61 -3.11 3.54
C LEU A 154 31.56 -4.27 3.18
N HIS A 155 31.33 -4.98 2.07
CA HIS A 155 32.07 -6.18 1.66
C HIS A 155 32.09 -7.33 2.71
N ILE A 156 31.11 -7.36 3.63
CA ILE A 156 30.98 -8.44 4.64
C ILE A 156 30.56 -9.76 3.99
N THR A 157 29.81 -9.68 2.89
CA THR A 157 29.40 -10.82 2.05
C THR A 157 30.61 -11.46 1.34
N GLU A 158 31.55 -10.67 0.85
CA GLU A 158 32.81 -11.17 0.27
C GLU A 158 33.69 -11.83 1.34
N ALA A 159 33.67 -11.30 2.56
CA ALA A 159 34.33 -11.89 3.72
C ALA A 159 33.63 -13.18 4.25
N LYS A 160 32.46 -13.53 3.71
CA LYS A 160 31.65 -14.72 4.07
C LYS A 160 31.14 -14.79 5.51
N TRP A 161 31.06 -13.66 6.23
CA TRP A 161 30.67 -13.67 7.65
C TRP A 161 29.18 -13.93 7.90
N ILE A 162 28.32 -13.64 6.93
CA ILE A 162 26.85 -13.78 7.03
C ILE A 162 26.26 -14.67 5.93
N GLY A 163 26.93 -15.77 5.61
CA GLY A 163 26.53 -16.68 4.52
C GLY A 163 27.06 -16.28 3.14
N GLY A 164 27.83 -15.19 3.07
CA GLY A 164 28.50 -14.68 1.89
C GLY A 164 27.57 -14.24 0.76
N VAL A 165 28.09 -14.23 -0.48
CA VAL A 165 27.29 -13.98 -1.71
C VAL A 165 26.05 -14.88 -1.80
N PRO A 166 26.10 -16.19 -1.49
CA PRO A 166 24.88 -17.01 -1.46
C PRO A 166 23.81 -16.48 -0.51
N GLY A 167 24.21 -16.03 0.69
CA GLY A 167 23.29 -15.45 1.67
C GLY A 167 22.62 -14.17 1.15
N LEU A 168 23.37 -13.32 0.44
CA LEU A 168 22.82 -12.13 -0.22
C LEU A 168 21.79 -12.51 -1.28
N ILE A 169 22.10 -13.46 -2.16
CA ILE A 169 21.19 -13.88 -3.23
C ILE A 169 19.89 -14.45 -2.66
N HIS A 170 19.96 -15.32 -1.65
CA HIS A 170 18.77 -15.84 -0.98
C HIS A 170 17.95 -14.73 -0.29
N ALA A 171 18.61 -13.69 0.26
CA ALA A 171 17.91 -12.56 0.83
C ALA A 171 17.17 -11.76 -0.26
N ILE A 172 17.79 -11.54 -1.42
CA ILE A 172 17.14 -10.88 -2.57
C ILE A 172 15.96 -11.72 -3.06
N GLU A 173 16.09 -13.05 -3.17
CA GLU A 173 14.96 -13.93 -3.50
C GLU A 173 13.78 -13.77 -2.54
N ILE A 174 14.03 -13.68 -1.23
CA ILE A 174 12.96 -13.43 -0.25
C ILE A 174 12.27 -12.10 -0.51
N ALA A 175 13.03 -11.05 -0.86
CA ALA A 175 12.45 -9.76 -1.22
C ALA A 175 11.59 -9.85 -2.48
N GLU A 176 12.06 -10.56 -3.51
CA GLU A 176 11.32 -10.84 -4.74
C GLU A 176 10.01 -11.59 -4.46
N PHE A 177 10.06 -12.62 -3.60
CA PHE A 177 8.88 -13.35 -3.15
C PHE A 177 7.88 -12.45 -2.40
N GLY A 178 8.39 -11.54 -1.56
CA GLY A 178 7.57 -10.53 -0.89
C GLY A 178 6.96 -9.51 -1.86
N LEU A 179 7.60 -9.24 -2.99
CA LEU A 179 7.12 -8.23 -3.93
C LEU A 179 5.92 -8.72 -4.77
N PHE A 180 5.79 -10.03 -5.04
CA PHE A 180 4.63 -10.59 -5.75
C PHE A 180 3.25 -10.22 -5.16
N PRO A 181 2.96 -10.44 -3.86
CA PRO A 181 1.67 -10.05 -3.29
C PRO A 181 1.47 -8.54 -3.33
N ILE A 182 2.54 -7.74 -3.14
CA ILE A 182 2.47 -6.27 -3.25
C ILE A 182 2.05 -5.86 -4.66
N LEU A 183 2.69 -6.41 -5.70
CA LEU A 183 2.35 -6.16 -7.10
C LEU A 183 0.92 -6.57 -7.43
N TYR A 184 0.48 -7.73 -6.95
CA TYR A 184 -0.90 -8.18 -7.11
C TYR A 184 -1.90 -7.16 -6.54
N TYR A 185 -1.66 -6.66 -5.32
CA TYR A 185 -2.54 -5.68 -4.70
C TYR A 185 -2.47 -4.30 -5.37
N MET A 186 -1.30 -3.85 -5.84
CA MET A 186 -1.19 -2.62 -6.64
C MET A 186 -2.09 -2.68 -7.88
N TYR A 187 -2.05 -3.79 -8.62
CA TYR A 187 -2.90 -3.99 -9.79
C TYR A 187 -4.39 -4.11 -9.43
N LYS A 188 -4.71 -4.84 -8.35
CA LYS A 188 -6.09 -4.98 -7.85
C LYS A 188 -6.67 -3.64 -7.44
N ASP A 189 -5.88 -2.79 -6.79
CA ASP A 189 -6.29 -1.45 -6.35
C ASP A 189 -6.52 -0.51 -7.51
N ALA A 190 -5.65 -0.55 -8.52
CA ALA A 190 -5.88 0.21 -9.75
C ALA A 190 -7.24 -0.14 -10.37
N LYS A 191 -7.55 -1.44 -10.51
CA LYS A 191 -8.85 -1.91 -11.01
C LYS A 191 -10.01 -1.49 -10.11
N LYS A 192 -9.86 -1.60 -8.78
CA LYS A 192 -10.88 -1.17 -7.82
C LYS A 192 -11.16 0.32 -7.99
N ALA A 193 -10.12 1.15 -8.09
CA ALA A 193 -10.25 2.59 -8.28
C ALA A 193 -11.02 2.95 -9.57
N PHE A 194 -10.64 2.38 -10.71
CA PHE A 194 -11.37 2.63 -11.97
C PHE A 194 -12.83 2.19 -11.89
N LYS A 195 -13.08 0.99 -11.36
CA LYS A 195 -14.45 0.48 -11.18
C LYS A 195 -15.27 1.36 -10.24
N THR A 196 -14.70 1.82 -9.14
CA THR A 196 -15.37 2.74 -8.20
C THR A 196 -15.71 4.06 -8.89
N ALA A 197 -14.79 4.63 -9.67
CA ALA A 197 -15.05 5.85 -10.41
C ALA A 197 -16.17 5.69 -11.46
N ASP A 198 -16.22 4.56 -12.17
CA ASP A 198 -17.28 4.30 -13.15
C ASP A 198 -18.64 4.10 -12.45
N ILE A 199 -18.65 3.41 -11.31
CA ILE A 199 -19.83 3.29 -10.45
C ILE A 199 -20.30 4.67 -9.98
N PHE A 200 -19.37 5.58 -9.64
CA PHE A 200 -19.72 6.94 -9.21
C PHE A 200 -20.39 7.74 -10.32
N ILE A 201 -19.87 7.65 -11.55
CA ILE A 201 -20.47 8.28 -12.74
C ILE A 201 -21.88 7.72 -13.00
N GLU A 202 -22.02 6.39 -12.99
CA GLU A 202 -23.30 5.72 -13.21
C GLU A 202 -24.35 6.17 -12.18
N LYS A 203 -23.97 6.17 -10.89
CA LYS A 203 -24.85 6.55 -9.80
C LYS A 203 -25.21 8.03 -9.83
N LYS A 204 -24.25 8.93 -10.15
CA LYS A 204 -24.56 10.35 -10.38
C LYS A 204 -25.59 10.49 -11.49
N GLY A 205 -25.37 9.87 -12.65
CA GLY A 205 -26.33 9.93 -13.78
C GLY A 205 -27.71 9.35 -13.43
N LYS A 206 -27.75 8.32 -12.57
CA LYS A 206 -28.99 7.69 -12.14
C LYS A 206 -29.77 8.50 -11.09
N TYR A 207 -29.09 9.20 -10.17
CA TYR A 207 -29.71 9.80 -8.98
C TYR A 207 -29.72 11.33 -8.95
N LEU A 208 -28.97 12.01 -9.84
CA LEU A 208 -28.91 13.48 -9.88
C LEU A 208 -30.29 14.11 -10.02
N SER A 209 -30.62 15.00 -9.09
CA SER A 209 -31.89 15.74 -8.99
C SER A 209 -33.14 14.84 -8.93
N ARG A 210 -32.98 13.53 -8.68
CA ARG A 210 -34.10 12.60 -8.51
C ARG A 210 -34.55 12.58 -7.06
N LYS A 211 -35.87 12.66 -6.90
CA LYS A 211 -36.53 12.43 -5.63
C LYS A 211 -36.62 10.93 -5.37
N ASN A 212 -36.49 10.53 -4.11
CA ASN A 212 -36.65 9.15 -3.71
C ASN A 212 -38.11 8.69 -3.95
N ASP A 213 -38.28 7.61 -4.73
CA ASP A 213 -39.57 6.96 -5.00
C ASP A 213 -39.56 5.50 -4.52
N GLU A 214 -40.72 4.83 -4.50
CA GLU A 214 -40.82 3.45 -4.01
C GLU A 214 -40.03 2.43 -4.84
N LYS A 215 -39.74 2.71 -6.12
CA LYS A 215 -38.92 1.82 -6.97
C LYS A 215 -37.44 1.92 -6.64
N LEU A 216 -36.97 3.11 -6.25
CA LEU A 216 -35.59 3.36 -5.87
C LEU A 216 -35.23 2.66 -4.55
N LYS A 217 -36.15 2.58 -3.58
CA LYS A 217 -35.91 2.09 -2.20
C LYS A 217 -35.16 0.76 -2.09
N ASN A 218 -35.42 -0.21 -2.97
CA ASN A 218 -34.80 -1.53 -2.91
C ASN A 218 -33.47 -1.64 -3.70
N GLU A 219 -33.24 -0.75 -4.69
CA GLU A 219 -32.05 -0.82 -5.55
C GLU A 219 -30.84 -0.05 -4.99
N TRP A 220 -31.05 0.94 -4.12
CA TRP A 220 -29.94 1.78 -3.64
C TRP A 220 -29.31 1.29 -2.31
N LEU A 221 -29.88 0.30 -1.62
CA LEU A 221 -29.39 -0.16 -0.30
C LEU A 221 -28.15 -1.07 -0.42
N SER A 222 -26.99 -0.47 -0.69
CA SER A 222 -25.68 -1.13 -0.63
C SER A 222 -24.72 -0.31 0.23
N TYR A 223 -23.71 -0.98 0.82
CA TYR A 223 -22.67 -0.29 1.59
C TYR A 223 -21.99 0.82 0.78
N SER A 224 -21.64 0.53 -0.49
CA SER A 224 -21.05 1.52 -1.40
C SER A 224 -21.97 2.71 -1.69
N ASN A 225 -23.29 2.54 -1.75
CA ASN A 225 -24.21 3.66 -1.89
C ASN A 225 -24.30 4.47 -0.60
N TYR A 226 -24.30 3.79 0.54
CA TYR A 226 -24.35 4.44 1.84
C TYR A 226 -23.13 5.34 2.06
N THR A 227 -21.92 4.82 1.86
CA THR A 227 -20.67 5.58 2.03
C THR A 227 -20.38 6.57 0.90
N MET A 228 -21.09 6.52 -0.21
CA MET A 228 -20.92 7.51 -1.30
C MET A 228 -21.96 8.62 -1.21
N ILE A 229 -23.21 8.26 -0.92
CA ILE A 229 -24.35 9.16 -1.06
C ILE A 229 -24.89 9.52 0.32
N VAL A 230 -25.08 8.58 1.24
CA VAL A 230 -25.78 8.90 2.50
C VAL A 230 -24.86 9.55 3.51
N ASN A 231 -23.74 8.91 3.78
CA ASN A 231 -22.79 9.33 4.81
C ASN A 231 -21.35 9.05 4.34
N PRO A 232 -20.74 9.99 3.60
CA PRO A 232 -19.34 9.88 3.15
C PRO A 232 -18.33 9.78 4.27
N ASP A 233 -18.65 10.36 5.43
CA ASP A 233 -17.80 10.39 6.60
C ASP A 233 -18.07 9.22 7.56
N PHE A 234 -18.73 8.15 7.09
CA PHE A 234 -19.00 6.97 7.90
C PHE A 234 -17.70 6.23 8.22
N GLU A 235 -17.17 6.48 9.42
CA GLU A 235 -16.00 5.82 9.96
C GLU A 235 -16.44 4.95 11.16
N PRO A 236 -16.69 3.65 10.95
CA PRO A 236 -17.15 2.80 12.03
C PRO A 236 -16.04 2.54 13.03
N PHE A 237 -16.36 2.44 14.32
CA PHE A 237 -15.35 2.23 15.36
C PHE A 237 -14.51 0.95 15.18
N TRP A 238 -14.98 -0.03 14.39
CA TRP A 238 -14.25 -1.25 14.03
C TRP A 238 -13.27 -1.09 12.85
N SER A 239 -13.20 0.07 12.20
CA SER A 239 -12.17 0.37 11.19
C SER A 239 -10.78 0.52 11.83
N GLU A 240 -10.70 0.87 13.11
CA GLU A 240 -9.45 1.04 13.83
C GLU A 240 -8.83 -0.31 14.27
N GLY A 241 -7.49 -0.38 14.26
CA GLY A 241 -6.73 -1.50 14.80
C GLY A 241 -6.98 -1.70 16.30
N ALA A 242 -7.09 -2.95 16.74
CA ALA A 242 -7.46 -3.24 18.13
C ALA A 242 -6.31 -2.97 19.11
N LYS A 243 -6.64 -2.39 20.28
CA LYS A 243 -5.87 -2.65 21.50
C LYS A 243 -6.26 -4.03 22.01
N THR A 244 -5.28 -4.83 22.44
CA THR A 244 -5.43 -6.24 22.84
C THR A 244 -6.44 -6.51 23.96
N ASN A 245 -6.94 -5.47 24.66
CA ASN A 245 -7.80 -5.56 25.84
C ASN A 245 -9.14 -4.79 25.72
N ALA A 246 -9.73 -4.69 24.52
CA ALA A 246 -11.03 -4.04 24.39
C ALA A 246 -12.14 -4.83 25.14
N ASP A 247 -12.92 -4.13 25.96
CA ASP A 247 -14.07 -4.69 26.69
C ASP A 247 -15.18 -5.08 25.69
N ARG A 248 -15.58 -6.36 25.72
CA ARG A 248 -16.60 -6.91 24.82
C ARG A 248 -17.95 -6.22 25.00
N ASP A 249 -18.31 -5.86 26.22
CA ASP A 249 -19.59 -5.21 26.51
C ASP A 249 -19.60 -3.76 25.99
N ALA A 250 -18.45 -3.10 26.03
CA ALA A 250 -18.29 -1.78 25.42
C ALA A 250 -18.36 -1.86 23.89
N GLU A 251 -17.71 -2.85 23.26
CA GLU A 251 -17.79 -3.07 21.81
C GLU A 251 -19.22 -3.36 21.35
N ALA A 252 -19.98 -4.17 22.09
CA ALA A 252 -21.39 -4.44 21.79
C ALA A 252 -22.26 -3.16 21.84
N LYS A 253 -22.07 -2.31 22.85
CA LYS A 253 -22.79 -1.02 22.95
C LYS A 253 -22.40 -0.03 21.85
N MET A 254 -21.13 -0.02 21.44
CA MET A 254 -20.70 0.81 20.31
C MET A 254 -21.27 0.32 18.98
N LEU A 255 -21.39 -1.00 18.81
CA LEU A 255 -22.05 -1.61 17.66
C LEU A 255 -23.54 -1.27 17.60
N GLU A 256 -24.25 -1.39 18.72
CA GLU A 256 -25.65 -0.97 18.82
C GLU A 256 -25.84 0.48 18.35
N LYS A 257 -25.03 1.40 18.87
CA LYS A 257 -25.06 2.82 18.46
C LYS A 257 -24.73 3.03 16.99
N ALA A 258 -23.77 2.28 16.45
CA ALA A 258 -23.41 2.39 15.03
C ALA A 258 -24.56 1.91 14.13
N VAL A 259 -25.22 0.80 14.49
CA VAL A 259 -26.40 0.29 13.79
C VAL A 259 -27.54 1.32 13.86
N GLU A 260 -27.82 1.87 15.03
CA GLU A 260 -28.84 2.91 15.21
C GLU A 260 -28.54 4.18 14.39
N GLY A 261 -27.26 4.57 14.30
CA GLY A 261 -26.81 5.70 13.48
C GLY A 261 -27.08 5.46 11.99
N VAL A 262 -26.70 4.30 11.47
CA VAL A 262 -26.98 3.90 10.09
C VAL A 262 -28.49 3.86 9.82
N GLU A 263 -29.27 3.26 10.73
CA GLU A 263 -30.73 3.22 10.62
C GLU A 263 -31.35 4.63 10.60
N ALA A 264 -30.85 5.55 11.43
CA ALA A 264 -31.32 6.93 11.46
C ALA A 264 -31.04 7.66 10.14
N ASP A 265 -29.85 7.45 9.56
CA ASP A 265 -29.49 8.04 8.27
C ASP A 265 -30.34 7.46 7.14
N LEU A 266 -30.57 6.15 7.12
CA LEU A 266 -31.48 5.52 6.16
C LEU A 266 -32.92 6.03 6.30
N LYS A 267 -33.41 6.25 7.52
CA LYS A 267 -34.76 6.81 7.77
C LYS A 267 -34.89 8.23 7.20
N LYS A 268 -33.86 9.07 7.32
CA LYS A 268 -33.83 10.42 6.72
C LYS A 268 -33.90 10.33 5.19
N VAL A 269 -33.11 9.47 4.59
CA VAL A 269 -33.06 9.32 3.12
C VAL A 269 -34.33 8.67 2.57
N ASN A 270 -35.00 7.82 3.36
CA ASN A 270 -36.31 7.25 3.03
C ASN A 270 -37.50 8.20 3.24
N ALA A 271 -37.26 9.44 3.70
CA ALA A 271 -38.31 10.44 3.76
C ALA A 271 -38.82 10.78 2.35
N LYS A 272 -40.13 11.01 2.25
CA LYS A 272 -40.77 11.45 1.01
C LYS A 272 -40.14 12.78 0.56
N ASP A 273 -39.89 12.91 -0.75
CA ASP A 273 -39.28 14.09 -1.38
C ASP A 273 -37.79 14.34 -1.08
N TYR A 274 -37.08 13.42 -0.40
CA TYR A 274 -35.63 13.53 -0.26
C TYR A 274 -34.94 13.45 -1.63
N VAL A 275 -34.09 14.43 -1.93
CA VAL A 275 -33.25 14.45 -3.14
C VAL A 275 -31.97 13.70 -2.82
N LEU A 276 -31.75 12.57 -3.50
CA LEU A 276 -30.63 11.67 -3.20
C LEU A 276 -29.26 12.33 -3.49
N VAL A 277 -29.18 12.99 -4.64
CA VAL A 277 -28.00 13.72 -5.11
C VAL A 277 -28.47 15.06 -5.66
N ASP A 278 -28.19 16.14 -4.94
CA ASP A 278 -28.37 17.50 -5.45
C ASP A 278 -27.18 17.92 -6.34
N GLU A 279 -27.24 19.12 -6.92
CA GLU A 279 -26.18 19.62 -7.81
C GLU A 279 -24.83 19.73 -7.09
N ALA A 280 -24.81 20.25 -5.86
CA ALA A 280 -23.58 20.41 -5.08
C ALA A 280 -22.89 19.07 -4.82
N LYS A 281 -23.67 18.05 -4.44
CA LYS A 281 -23.20 16.69 -4.25
C LYS A 281 -22.82 16.02 -5.57
N GLY A 282 -23.51 16.36 -6.65
CA GLY A 282 -23.13 15.99 -8.01
C GLY A 282 -21.71 16.47 -8.36
N ASP A 283 -21.37 17.70 -8.00
CA ASP A 283 -20.03 18.26 -8.23
C ASP A 283 -18.97 17.62 -7.32
N GLU A 284 -19.30 17.35 -6.06
CA GLU A 284 -18.43 16.58 -5.14
C GLU A 284 -18.15 15.16 -5.67
N ILE A 285 -19.15 14.51 -6.26
CA ILE A 285 -18.97 13.20 -6.92
C ILE A 285 -18.04 13.34 -8.13
N ASP A 286 -18.14 14.40 -8.95
CA ASP A 286 -17.24 14.57 -10.11
C ASP A 286 -15.78 14.76 -9.68
N VAL A 287 -15.54 15.52 -8.62
CA VAL A 287 -14.19 15.66 -8.06
C VAL A 287 -13.70 14.34 -7.49
N SER A 288 -14.56 13.59 -6.81
CA SER A 288 -14.24 12.25 -6.30
C SER A 288 -13.89 11.30 -7.44
N VAL A 289 -14.66 11.28 -8.54
CA VAL A 289 -14.38 10.49 -9.75
C VAL A 289 -13.00 10.81 -10.32
N LYS A 290 -12.68 12.10 -10.50
CA LYS A 290 -11.37 12.53 -11.02
C LYS A 290 -10.24 12.08 -10.09
N THR A 291 -10.43 12.27 -8.78
CA THR A 291 -9.46 11.90 -7.75
C THR A 291 -9.21 10.39 -7.74
N THR A 292 -10.27 9.58 -7.68
CA THR A 292 -10.17 8.11 -7.69
C THR A 292 -9.55 7.58 -8.99
N ARG A 293 -9.84 8.19 -10.15
CA ARG A 293 -9.15 7.81 -11.41
C ARG A 293 -7.66 8.11 -11.36
N MET A 294 -7.26 9.26 -10.79
CA MET A 294 -5.84 9.60 -10.62
C MET A 294 -5.14 8.65 -9.65
N GLU A 295 -5.80 8.21 -8.59
CA GLU A 295 -5.31 7.14 -7.72
C GLU A 295 -5.12 5.84 -8.50
N GLY A 296 -6.08 5.47 -9.36
CA GLY A 296 -5.98 4.31 -10.24
C GLY A 296 -4.76 4.36 -11.17
N TYR A 297 -4.53 5.50 -11.83
CA TYR A 297 -3.33 5.70 -12.66
C TYR A 297 -2.04 5.60 -11.84
N ARG A 298 -2.02 6.21 -10.64
CA ARG A 298 -0.87 6.13 -9.73
C ARG A 298 -0.54 4.68 -9.37
N HIS A 299 -1.54 3.86 -9.05
CA HIS A 299 -1.34 2.44 -8.76
C HIS A 299 -0.77 1.65 -9.95
N ILE A 300 -1.20 1.96 -11.19
CA ILE A 300 -0.61 1.35 -12.40
C ILE A 300 0.86 1.74 -12.57
N VAL A 301 1.19 3.02 -12.37
CA VAL A 301 2.58 3.48 -12.47
C VAL A 301 3.45 2.77 -11.42
N TYR A 302 3.00 2.69 -10.16
CA TYR A 302 3.72 1.95 -9.12
C TYR A 302 3.89 0.47 -9.44
N PHE A 303 2.85 -0.17 -9.97
CA PHE A 303 2.92 -1.55 -10.46
C PHE A 303 4.00 -1.70 -11.53
N LEU A 304 4.04 -0.82 -12.53
CA LEU A 304 5.02 -0.91 -13.63
C LEU A 304 6.46 -0.72 -13.13
N LEU A 305 6.70 0.27 -12.26
CA LEU A 305 8.02 0.52 -11.69
C LEU A 305 8.50 -0.68 -10.86
N ASN A 306 7.66 -1.18 -9.96
CA ASN A 306 8.02 -2.32 -9.12
C ASN A 306 8.11 -3.63 -9.91
N PHE A 307 7.34 -3.79 -10.99
CA PHE A 307 7.44 -4.95 -11.87
C PHE A 307 8.77 -4.97 -12.63
N VAL A 308 9.23 -3.81 -13.12
CA VAL A 308 10.54 -3.68 -13.75
C VAL A 308 11.66 -3.90 -12.72
N ALA A 309 11.49 -3.42 -11.48
CA ALA A 309 12.46 -3.68 -10.42
C ALA A 309 12.56 -5.16 -10.04
N LEU A 310 11.42 -5.82 -9.83
CA LEU A 310 11.32 -7.28 -9.63
C LEU A 310 12.11 -8.02 -10.73
N TYR A 311 11.77 -7.71 -11.99
CA TYR A 311 12.44 -8.32 -13.12
C TYR A 311 13.96 -8.05 -13.12
N GLY A 312 14.38 -6.83 -12.80
CA GLY A 312 15.77 -6.43 -12.71
C GLY A 312 16.58 -7.26 -11.73
N TYR A 313 16.15 -7.36 -10.48
CA TYR A 313 16.85 -8.17 -9.47
C TYR A 313 16.74 -9.68 -9.73
N ALA A 314 15.65 -10.13 -10.33
CA ALA A 314 15.54 -11.52 -10.80
C ALA A 314 16.62 -11.88 -11.82
N MET A 315 17.10 -10.93 -12.65
CA MET A 315 18.21 -11.19 -13.58
C MET A 315 19.51 -11.50 -12.84
N GLY A 316 19.81 -10.79 -11.76
CA GLY A 316 20.99 -11.07 -10.92
C GLY A 316 20.91 -12.45 -10.26
N ILE A 317 19.74 -12.83 -9.76
CA ILE A 317 19.50 -14.17 -9.19
C ILE A 317 19.72 -15.26 -10.26
N LEU A 318 19.18 -15.08 -11.46
CA LEU A 318 19.35 -16.03 -12.56
C LEU A 318 20.82 -16.12 -13.00
N ALA A 319 21.51 -14.98 -13.17
CA ALA A 319 22.93 -14.94 -13.51
C ALA A 319 23.79 -15.67 -12.46
N TYR A 320 23.42 -15.57 -11.18
CA TYR A 320 24.09 -16.28 -10.10
C TYR A 320 23.90 -17.80 -10.14
N TYR A 321 22.67 -18.29 -10.34
CA TYR A 321 22.44 -19.76 -10.36
C TYR A 321 22.84 -20.43 -11.67
N PHE A 322 22.81 -19.69 -12.77
CA PHE A 322 23.13 -20.19 -14.10
C PHE A 322 24.48 -19.63 -14.58
N THR A 323 25.54 -19.84 -13.80
CA THR A 323 26.88 -19.28 -14.06
C THR A 323 27.48 -19.69 -15.40
N GLU A 324 27.20 -20.91 -15.87
CA GLU A 324 27.71 -21.43 -17.13
C GLU A 324 26.82 -21.03 -18.32
N GLU A 325 27.10 -19.88 -18.95
CA GLU A 325 26.33 -19.33 -20.09
C GLU A 325 26.07 -20.33 -21.23
N LYS A 326 27.02 -21.25 -21.48
CA LYS A 326 26.94 -22.23 -22.57
C LYS A 326 25.94 -23.35 -22.30
N THR A 327 25.69 -23.68 -21.04
CA THR A 327 24.82 -24.80 -20.62
C THR A 327 23.48 -24.32 -20.07
N GLN A 328 23.21 -23.00 -20.11
CA GLN A 328 21.95 -22.43 -19.64
C GLN A 328 20.74 -22.98 -20.40
N PRO A 329 19.64 -23.33 -19.70
CA PRO A 329 18.39 -23.67 -20.33
C PRO A 329 17.91 -22.55 -21.25
N GLN A 330 17.35 -22.91 -22.42
CA GLN A 330 16.88 -21.91 -23.40
C GLN A 330 15.84 -20.94 -22.82
N MET A 331 15.00 -21.40 -21.88
CA MET A 331 14.04 -20.54 -21.19
C MET A 331 14.74 -19.44 -20.38
N VAL A 332 15.80 -19.77 -19.64
CA VAL A 332 16.58 -18.80 -18.85
C VAL A 332 17.26 -17.79 -19.77
N ARG A 333 17.89 -18.25 -20.85
CA ARG A 333 18.50 -17.37 -21.85
C ARG A 333 17.49 -16.38 -22.44
N LYS A 334 16.29 -16.85 -22.81
CA LYS A 334 15.23 -15.97 -23.32
C LYS A 334 14.72 -15.00 -22.27
N LEU A 335 14.58 -15.45 -21.02
CA LEU A 335 14.21 -14.60 -19.89
C LEU A 335 15.29 -13.55 -19.58
N MET A 336 16.55 -13.78 -19.93
CA MET A 336 17.64 -12.79 -19.80
C MET A 336 17.87 -11.99 -21.09
N PHE A 337 16.93 -12.04 -22.05
CA PHE A 337 17.06 -11.42 -23.38
C PHE A 337 18.33 -11.81 -24.15
N GLU A 338 18.83 -13.02 -23.93
CA GLU A 338 20.07 -13.55 -24.49
C GLU A 338 21.32 -12.71 -24.15
N TYR A 339 21.24 -11.86 -23.12
CA TYR A 339 22.40 -11.15 -22.57
C TYR A 339 23.36 -12.11 -21.88
N SER A 340 24.63 -11.71 -21.80
CA SER A 340 25.60 -12.38 -20.94
C SER A 340 25.20 -12.23 -19.46
N ASN A 341 25.70 -13.10 -18.60
CA ASN A 341 25.44 -13.04 -17.16
C ASN A 341 25.86 -11.70 -16.56
N SER A 342 27.01 -11.17 -16.98
CA SER A 342 27.49 -9.86 -16.53
C SER A 342 26.58 -8.71 -16.99
N GLN A 343 26.05 -8.77 -18.21
CA GLN A 343 25.14 -7.76 -18.71
C GLN A 343 23.78 -7.82 -18.03
N ALA A 344 23.26 -9.03 -17.78
CA ALA A 344 21.99 -9.24 -17.12
C ALA A 344 22.04 -8.83 -15.64
N ASP A 345 23.13 -9.17 -14.95
CA ASP A 345 23.38 -8.77 -13.56
C ASP A 345 23.47 -7.23 -13.43
N TRP A 346 24.37 -6.60 -14.19
CA TRP A 346 24.53 -5.14 -14.15
C TRP A 346 23.28 -4.41 -14.63
N GLY A 347 22.74 -4.77 -15.79
CA GLY A 347 21.58 -4.10 -16.38
C GLY A 347 20.30 -4.31 -15.58
N GLY A 348 20.15 -5.49 -14.98
CA GLY A 348 19.06 -5.80 -14.07
C GLY A 348 19.13 -5.00 -12.77
N ASN A 349 20.29 -4.99 -12.11
CA ASN A 349 20.50 -4.23 -10.88
C ASN A 349 20.25 -2.73 -11.11
N PHE A 350 20.86 -2.16 -12.15
CA PHE A 350 20.67 -0.76 -12.49
C PHE A 350 19.21 -0.41 -12.79
N ALA A 351 18.51 -1.26 -13.56
CA ALA A 351 17.09 -1.05 -13.84
C ALA A 351 16.26 -1.04 -12.56
N GLY A 352 16.51 -1.97 -11.64
CA GLY A 352 15.82 -2.02 -10.34
C GLY A 352 16.08 -0.79 -9.49
N ASP A 353 17.35 -0.43 -9.31
CA ASP A 353 17.75 0.75 -8.55
C ASP A 353 17.14 2.03 -9.18
N LEU A 354 17.12 2.15 -10.50
CA LEU A 354 16.54 3.30 -11.18
C LEU A 354 15.03 3.40 -10.97
N MET A 355 14.28 2.30 -11.10
CA MET A 355 12.83 2.32 -10.88
C MET A 355 12.48 2.68 -9.44
N TRP A 356 13.20 2.12 -8.47
CA TRP A 356 13.04 2.45 -7.06
C TRP A 356 13.62 3.82 -6.67
N THR A 357 14.39 4.46 -7.55
CA THR A 357 14.76 5.89 -7.42
C THR A 357 13.65 6.80 -7.93
N ILE A 358 12.99 6.44 -9.04
CA ILE A 358 11.91 7.22 -9.63
C ILE A 358 10.64 7.19 -8.77
N GLU A 359 10.31 6.03 -8.20
CA GLU A 359 9.08 5.85 -7.40
C GLU A 359 8.90 6.87 -6.26
N PRO A 360 9.90 7.12 -5.39
CA PRO A 360 9.85 8.18 -4.38
C PRO A 360 9.46 9.56 -4.90
N LEU A 361 9.95 9.95 -6.08
CA LEU A 361 9.61 11.23 -6.68
C LEU A 361 8.11 11.29 -6.98
N ILE A 362 7.57 10.23 -7.56
CA ILE A 362 6.14 10.14 -7.88
C ILE A 362 5.31 10.15 -6.60
N ILE A 363 5.75 9.49 -5.52
CA ILE A 363 5.06 9.55 -4.22
C ILE A 363 4.96 10.99 -3.73
N MET A 364 6.06 11.75 -3.75
CA MET A 364 6.07 13.14 -3.30
C MET A 364 5.20 14.06 -4.18
N PHE A 365 5.28 13.94 -5.50
CA PHE A 365 4.56 14.84 -6.42
C PHE A 365 3.08 14.47 -6.61
N SER A 366 2.74 13.17 -6.60
CA SER A 366 1.36 12.72 -6.83
C SER A 366 0.43 13.16 -5.72
N GLY A 367 0.89 13.19 -4.46
CA GLY A 367 0.11 13.70 -3.33
C GLY A 367 -0.30 15.16 -3.49
N VAL A 368 0.59 16.00 -4.02
CA VAL A 368 0.30 17.42 -4.30
C VAL A 368 -0.74 17.56 -5.40
N VAL A 369 -0.60 16.79 -6.48
CA VAL A 369 -1.56 16.81 -7.60
C VAL A 369 -2.95 16.35 -7.15
N ILE A 370 -3.03 15.24 -6.41
CA ILE A 370 -4.29 14.70 -5.88
C ILE A 370 -4.92 15.70 -4.90
N ALA A 371 -4.14 16.28 -3.98
CA ALA A 371 -4.64 17.27 -3.04
C ALA A 371 -5.12 18.56 -3.74
N ALA A 372 -4.47 18.98 -4.82
CA ALA A 372 -4.90 20.13 -5.61
C ALA A 372 -6.25 19.87 -6.31
N LEU A 373 -6.44 18.66 -6.86
CA LEU A 373 -7.72 18.24 -7.44
C LEU A 373 -8.83 18.21 -6.39
N ALA A 374 -8.55 17.66 -5.21
CA ALA A 374 -9.52 17.62 -4.10
C ALA A 374 -9.86 19.01 -3.55
N LYS A 375 -8.88 19.93 -3.44
CA LYS A 375 -9.11 21.30 -2.96
C LYS A 375 -9.94 22.17 -3.91
N SER A 376 -9.89 21.90 -5.21
CA SER A 376 -10.74 22.61 -6.18
C SER A 376 -12.24 22.47 -5.87
N SER A 377 -12.66 21.43 -5.13
CA SER A 377 -14.06 21.23 -4.69
C SER A 377 -14.47 22.12 -3.52
N LYS A 378 -13.54 22.55 -2.65
CA LYS A 378 -13.84 23.31 -1.44
C LYS A 378 -13.69 24.83 -1.62
N GLY A 379 -12.98 25.26 -2.67
CA GLY A 379 -12.60 26.66 -2.91
C GLY A 379 -13.68 27.57 -3.50
N ASP A 380 -14.75 27.03 -4.08
CA ASP A 380 -15.83 27.83 -4.69
C ASP A 380 -16.93 28.23 -3.69
N LYS A 381 -16.86 27.77 -2.43
CA LYS A 381 -17.59 28.39 -1.32
C LYS A 381 -16.85 29.62 -0.79
N LYS A 382 -16.60 30.61 -1.66
CA LYS A 382 -16.37 31.97 -1.17
C LYS A 382 -17.73 32.60 -0.88
N GLU A 383 -17.96 32.82 0.41
CA GLU A 383 -18.98 33.68 0.99
C GLU A 383 -19.32 34.85 0.06
N LYS A 384 -20.56 34.87 -0.46
CA LYS A 384 -21.26 36.13 -0.61
C LYS A 384 -21.61 36.57 0.81
N SER A 385 -20.67 37.22 1.49
CA SER A 385 -21.02 38.09 2.60
C SER A 385 -21.64 39.35 2.01
N ASP A 386 -22.75 39.74 2.63
CA ASP A 386 -23.64 40.84 2.29
C ASP A 386 -22.97 42.19 2.00
#